data_AF-A0A2V6M9Q2-F1
#
_entry.id   AF-A0A2V6M9Q2-F1
#
_cell.length_a   1.000
_cell.length_b   1.000
_cell.length_c   1.000
_cell.angle_alpha   90.00
_cell.angle_beta   90.00
_cell.angle_gamma   90.00
#
_symmetry.space_group_name_H-M   'P 1'
#
loop_
_entity.id
_entity.type
_entity.pdbx_description
1 polymer ?
#
loop_
_entity_poly.entity_id
_entity_poly.type
_entity_poly.pdbx_seq_one_letter_code
_entity_poly.pdbx_strand_id
1 'polypeptide(L)' 'MQIGMIGLGRMGANMARRLTSGGHQCVAFDRNRETVDALANEGPTAAYSLEEVV' A
#
# COMPACT_ATOMS: atom_id res chain seq x y z
N MET A 1 2.22 -11.90 -7.47
CA MET A 1 1.39 -10.95 -8.26
C MET A 1 1.54 -9.57 -7.65
N GLN A 2 1.54 -8.53 -8.48
CA GLN A 2 1.56 -7.14 -8.04
C GLN A 2 0.13 -6.60 -7.92
N ILE A 3 -0.16 -5.89 -6.83
CA ILE A 3 -1.49 -5.35 -6.52
C ILE A 3 -1.34 -3.90 -6.12
N GLY A 4 -1.96 -3.00 -6.89
CA GLY A 4 -2.10 -1.59 -6.52
C GLY A 4 -3.20 -1.41 -5.48
N MET A 5 -2.90 -0.67 -4.41
CA MET A 5 -3.85 -0.33 -3.36
C MET A 5 -3.95 1.20 -3.24
N ILE A 6 -5.12 1.72 -3.60
CA ILE A 6 -5.42 3.15 -3.53
C ILE A 6 -6.39 3.38 -2.36
N GLY A 7 -5.96 4.15 -1.38
CA GLY A 7 -6.69 4.42 -0.15
C GLY A 7 -6.27 3.50 0.99
N LEU A 8 -5.62 4.08 2.00
CA LEU A 8 -4.98 3.39 3.13
C LEU A 8 -5.64 3.73 4.47
N GLY A 9 -6.96 3.97 4.45
CA GLY A 9 -7.77 3.98 5.67
C GLY A 9 -7.74 2.62 6.38
N ARG A 10 -8.50 2.48 7.48
CA ARG A 10 -8.48 1.25 8.32
C ARG A 10 -8.61 -0.07 7.54
N MET A 11 -9.49 -0.11 6.53
CA MET A 11 -9.70 -1.31 5.73
C MET A 11 -8.57 -1.52 4.71
N GLY A 12 -8.20 -0.49 3.94
CA GLY A 12 -7.14 -0.57 2.94
C GLY A 12 -5.81 -0.97 3.55
N ALA A 13 -5.38 -0.31 4.62
CA ALA A 13 -4.12 -0.65 5.30
C ALA A 13 -4.08 -2.13 5.76
N ASN A 14 -5.19 -2.66 6.30
CA ASN A 14 -5.26 -4.07 6.71
C ASN A 14 -5.23 -5.03 5.53
N MET A 15 -5.84 -4.66 4.40
CA MET A 15 -5.76 -5.44 3.17
C MET A 15 -4.34 -5.46 2.60
N ALA A 16 -3.66 -4.31 2.53
CA ALA A 16 -2.27 -4.22 2.08
C ALA A 16 -1.34 -5.12 2.91
N ARG A 17 -1.47 -5.08 4.25
CA ARG A 17 -0.74 -5.96 5.17
C ARG A 17 -0.99 -7.43 4.85
N ARG A 18 -2.28 -7.81 4.81
CA ARG A 18 -2.68 -9.21 4.57
C ARG A 18 -2.17 -9.73 3.23
N LEU A 19 -2.27 -8.93 2.17
CA LEU A 19 -1.79 -9.29 0.84
C LEU A 19 -0.28 -9.44 0.82
N THR A 20 0.45 -8.54 1.47
CA THR A 20 1.90 -8.61 1.60
C THR A 20 2.34 -9.85 2.39
N SER A 21 1.71 -10.11 3.54
CA SER A 21 1.96 -11.34 4.32
C SER A 21 1.59 -12.62 3.56
N GLY A 22 0.65 -12.54 2.61
CA GLY A 22 0.29 -13.64 1.71
C GLY A 22 1.27 -13.85 0.54
N GLY A 23 2.36 -13.07 0.46
CA GLY A 23 3.36 -13.17 -0.61
C GLY A 23 3.01 -12.39 -1.89
N HIS A 24 2.00 -11.51 -1.84
CA HIS A 24 1.72 -10.59 -2.94
C HIS A 24 2.54 -9.31 -2.79
N GLN A 25 2.99 -8.73 -3.90
CA GLN A 25 3.63 -7.42 -3.88
C GLN A 25 2.54 -6.35 -3.90
N CYS A 26 2.32 -5.68 -2.77
CA CYS A 26 1.38 -4.57 -2.70
C CYS A 26 2.10 -3.24 -2.93
N VAL A 27 1.62 -2.44 -3.87
CA VAL A 27 2.02 -1.04 -4.04
C VAL A 27 0.91 -0.17 -3.49
N ALA A 28 1.21 0.65 -2.49
CA ALA A 28 0.25 1.33 -1.64
C ALA A 28 0.34 2.85 -1.83
N PHE A 29 -0.79 3.48 -2.12
CA PHE A 29 -0.94 4.92 -2.31
C PHE A 29 -2.12 5.45 -1.48
N ASP A 30 -1.94 6.63 -0.89
CA ASP A 30 -2.99 7.45 -0.29
C ASP A 30 -2.71 8.93 -0.58
N ARG A 31 -3.75 9.78 -0.48
CA ARG A 31 -3.58 11.23 -0.53
C ARG A 31 -2.74 11.74 0.65
N ASN A 32 -2.86 11.10 1.82
CA ASN A 32 -2.02 11.41 2.97
C ASN A 32 -0.71 10.63 2.92
N ARG A 33 0.39 11.32 2.63
CA ARG A 33 1.74 10.74 2.59
C ARG A 33 2.14 10.05 3.90
N GLU A 34 1.75 10.61 5.04
CA GLU A 34 2.05 10.01 6.35
C GLU A 34 1.47 8.59 6.49
N THR A 35 0.32 8.34 5.86
CA THR A 35 -0.34 7.03 5.89
C THR A 35 0.40 6.03 5.00
N VAL A 36 0.93 6.48 3.86
CA VAL A 36 1.78 5.67 2.98
C VAL A 36 3.09 5.31 3.69
N ASP A 37 3.75 6.31 4.28
CA ASP A 37 5.04 6.12 4.97
C ASP A 37 4.90 5.20 6.19
N ALA A 38 3.83 5.35 6.98
CA ALA A 38 3.54 4.46 8.09
C ALA A 38 3.41 3.00 7.63
N LEU A 39 2.71 2.78 6.52
CA LEU A 39 2.45 1.44 6.00
C LEU A 39 3.66 0.83 5.29
N ALA A 40 4.54 1.64 4.70
CA ALA A 40 5.74 1.19 4.01
C ALA A 40 6.67 0.37 4.94
N ASN A 41 6.73 0.73 6.21
CA ASN A 41 7.49 0.01 7.23
C ASN A 41 6.94 -1.38 7.56
N GLU A 42 5.73 -1.70 7.08
CA GLU A 42 5.04 -2.97 7.33
C GLU A 42 5.08 -3.94 6.13
N GLY A 43 5.75 -3.54 5.05
CA GLY A 43 6.02 -4.39 3.88
C GLY A 43 5.47 -3.90 2.54
N PRO A 44 4.29 -3.26 2.44
CA PRO A 44 3.83 -2.66 1.19
C PRO A 44 4.82 -1.65 0.61
N THR A 45 4.96 -1.61 -0.71
CA THR A 45 5.79 -0.61 -1.41
C THR A 45 5.04 0.73 -1.44
N ALA A 46 5.69 1.80 -1.01
CA ALA A 46 5.13 3.14 -1.06
C ALA A 46 5.03 3.66 -2.50
N ALA A 47 3.88 4.24 -2.85
CA ALA A 47 3.68 5.03 -4.06
C ALA A 47 3.16 6.43 -3.66
N TYR A 48 3.73 7.46 -4.26
CA TYR A 48 3.41 8.88 -3.99
C TYR A 48 2.68 9.57 -5.14
N SER A 49 2.40 8.82 -6.20
CA SER A 49 1.63 9.24 -7.36
C SER A 49 0.82 8.04 -7.89
N LEU A 50 -0.19 8.29 -8.72
CA LEU A 50 -1.00 7.20 -9.29
C LEU A 50 -0.20 6.41 -10.34
N GLU A 51 0.73 7.08 -10.99
CA GLU A 51 1.66 6.55 -11.98
C GLU A 51 2.64 5.55 -11.35
N GLU A 52 2.98 5.70 -10.07
CA GLU A 52 3.82 4.74 -9.33
C GLU A 52 3.08 3.46 -8.93
N VAL A 53 1.75 3.42 -9.03
CA VAL A 53 0.94 2.25 -8.66
C VAL A 53 0.82 1.22 -9.79
N VAL A 54 1.03 1.65 -11.04
CA VAL A 54 0.87 0.85 -12.27
C VAL A 54 2.16 0.26 -12.81
#